data_AF-A0A2T4GZ35-F1
#
_entry.id   AF-A0A2T4GZ35-F1
#
_cell.length_a   1.000
_cell.length_b   1.000
_cell.length_c   1.000
_cell.angle_alpha   90.00
_cell.angle_beta   90.00
_cell.angle_gamma   90.00
#
_symmetry.space_group_name_H-M   'P 1'
#
loop_
_entity.id
_entity.type
_entity.pdbx_description
1 polymer ?
#
loop_
_entity_poly.entity_id
_entity_poly.type
_entity_poly.pdbx_seq_one_letter_code
_entity_poly.pdbx_strand_id
1 'polypeptide(L)'
;MSQQQRPLAPAGPIDHQVLISPYEKIYQDMSRFLADFLYERAEYILSREPQVRFHLYLYEWESYNKMAANVGFVLSHMNEQWAERQIRAGIRWFPVIHTFYCLQWHDHLWTKVRDSVVMNAGQVIHKDNNGPVKFDNIVKGFPSMKVDGKWTKVNQANLLEILEAPFTSPINLHNARVDHYIDQKNSARIVR
;
A
#
# COMPACT_ATOMS: atom_id res chain seq x y z
N MET A 1 19.39 72.43 -6.84
CA MET A 1 18.92 71.38 -5.90
C MET A 1 18.62 70.15 -6.72
N SER A 2 19.54 69.18 -6.77
CA SER A 2 19.38 67.95 -7.55
C SER A 2 18.83 66.84 -6.65
N GLN A 3 17.66 66.30 -6.97
CA GLN A 3 17.13 65.10 -6.32
C GLN A 3 17.86 63.87 -6.86
N GLN A 4 18.58 63.18 -5.99
CA GLN A 4 19.24 61.91 -6.24
C GLN A 4 18.20 60.78 -6.07
N GLN A 5 17.81 60.13 -7.17
CA GLN A 5 17.00 58.90 -7.13
C GLN A 5 17.83 57.76 -6.52
N ARG A 6 17.33 57.13 -5.46
CA ARG A 6 17.93 55.91 -4.89
C ARG A 6 17.69 54.72 -5.85
N PRO A 7 18.67 53.82 -6.05
CA PRO A 7 18.45 52.60 -6.80
C PRO A 7 17.52 51.66 -6.03
N LEU A 8 16.52 51.10 -6.72
CA LEU A 8 15.74 49.95 -6.24
C LEU A 8 16.68 48.75 -6.10
N ALA A 9 16.70 48.14 -4.92
CA ALA A 9 17.43 46.90 -4.68
C ALA A 9 16.90 45.79 -5.60
N PRO A 10 17.77 44.89 -6.10
CA PRO A 10 17.32 43.76 -6.91
C PRO A 10 16.41 42.86 -6.06
N ALA A 11 15.27 42.49 -6.61
CA ALA A 11 14.40 41.47 -6.04
C ALA A 11 15.24 40.21 -5.82
N GLY A 12 15.32 39.75 -4.57
CA GLY A 12 15.95 38.47 -4.24
C GLY A 12 15.30 37.32 -5.02
N PRO A 13 15.99 36.16 -5.12
CA PRO A 13 15.43 35.01 -5.80
C PRO A 13 14.08 34.68 -5.16
N ILE A 14 13.02 34.66 -5.98
CA ILE A 14 11.73 34.13 -5.57
C ILE A 14 11.96 32.64 -5.37
N ASP A 15 12.13 32.22 -4.12
CA ASP A 15 12.09 30.82 -3.74
C ASP A 15 10.75 30.26 -4.23
N HIS A 16 10.77 29.53 -5.33
CA HIS A 16 9.64 28.70 -5.75
C HIS A 16 9.56 27.53 -4.79
N GLN A 17 9.16 27.78 -3.53
CA GLN A 17 8.60 26.75 -2.68
C GLN A 17 7.39 26.20 -3.42
N VAL A 18 7.58 25.07 -4.09
CA VAL A 18 6.49 24.27 -4.66
C VAL A 18 5.48 24.09 -3.55
N LEU A 19 4.31 24.70 -3.69
CA LEU A 19 3.25 24.65 -2.69
C LEU A 19 2.69 23.22 -2.67
N ILE A 20 3.30 22.36 -1.85
CA ILE A 20 2.83 21.00 -1.62
C ILE A 20 1.43 21.11 -1.01
N SER A 21 0.44 20.46 -1.63
CA SER A 21 -0.91 20.44 -1.07
C SER A 21 -0.89 19.86 0.35
N PRO A 22 -1.69 20.36 1.31
CA PRO A 22 -1.76 19.77 2.64
C PRO A 22 -2.02 18.25 2.62
N TYR A 23 -2.76 17.77 1.62
CA TYR A 23 -3.02 16.34 1.41
C TYR A 23 -1.79 15.56 0.96
N GLU A 24 -0.97 16.12 0.07
CA GLU A 24 0.31 15.51 -0.34
C GLU A 24 1.27 15.42 0.85
N LYS A 25 1.28 16.47 1.68
CA LYS A 25 2.07 16.47 2.91
C LYS A 25 1.64 15.36 3.87
N ILE A 26 0.33 15.12 4.02
CA ILE A 26 -0.20 13.99 4.79
C ILE A 26 0.31 12.65 4.22
N TYR A 27 0.24 12.43 2.90
CA TYR A 27 0.79 11.22 2.28
C TYR A 27 2.29 11.03 2.56
N GLN A 28 3.08 12.11 2.44
CA GLN A 28 4.52 12.06 2.68
C GLN A 28 4.84 11.72 4.14
N ASP A 29 4.16 12.37 5.09
CA ASP A 29 4.41 12.14 6.51
C ASP A 29 3.92 10.76 6.95
N MET A 30 2.79 10.30 6.43
CA MET A 30 2.32 8.93 6.63
C MET A 30 3.28 7.90 6.01
N SER A 31 3.80 8.14 4.80
CA SER A 31 4.75 7.23 4.17
C SER A 31 6.02 7.09 4.99
N ARG A 32 6.58 8.21 5.48
CA ARG A 32 7.77 8.18 6.36
C ARG A 32 7.48 7.38 7.64
N PHE A 33 6.38 7.70 8.33
CA PHE A 33 6.01 7.01 9.56
C PHE A 33 5.80 5.51 9.33
N LEU A 34 5.08 5.15 8.28
CA LEU A 34 4.76 3.76 7.96
C LEU A 34 5.99 2.97 7.53
N ALA A 35 6.92 3.59 6.79
CA ALA A 35 8.18 2.95 6.42
C ALA A 35 8.97 2.50 7.66
N ASP A 36 9.15 3.39 8.64
CA ASP A 36 9.86 3.09 9.88
C ASP A 36 9.11 2.04 10.71
N PHE A 37 7.79 2.23 10.89
CA PHE A 37 6.95 1.28 11.62
C PHE A 37 6.99 -0.13 11.02
N LEU A 38 6.83 -0.25 9.70
CA LEU A 38 6.81 -1.52 8.99
C LEU A 38 8.19 -2.17 8.91
N TYR A 39 9.26 -1.38 8.85
CA TYR A 39 10.63 -1.87 9.00
C TYR A 39 10.78 -2.58 10.34
N GLU A 40 10.40 -1.94 11.45
CA GLU A 40 10.49 -2.54 12.78
C GLU A 40 9.64 -3.80 12.92
N ARG A 41 8.44 -3.80 12.34
CA ARG A 41 7.57 -5.00 12.32
C ARG A 41 8.20 -6.14 11.51
N ALA A 42 8.85 -5.85 10.39
CA ALA A 42 9.55 -6.85 9.59
C ALA A 42 10.69 -7.50 10.39
N GLU A 43 11.54 -6.68 11.04
CA GLU A 43 12.61 -7.17 11.91
C GLU A 43 12.06 -7.99 13.07
N TYR A 44 10.96 -7.54 13.67
CA TYR A 44 10.26 -8.27 14.72
C TYR A 44 9.82 -9.66 14.26
N ILE A 45 9.17 -9.79 13.10
CA ILE A 45 8.77 -11.09 12.51
C ILE A 45 10.00 -11.97 12.29
N LEU A 46 11.06 -11.43 11.70
CA LEU A 46 12.28 -12.18 11.37
C LEU A 46 13.07 -12.61 12.61
N SER A 47 13.01 -11.85 13.70
CA SER A 47 13.63 -12.19 14.98
C SER A 47 12.99 -13.41 15.67
N ARG A 48 11.76 -13.79 15.27
CA ARG A 48 11.07 -14.94 15.85
C ARG A 48 11.53 -16.25 15.24
N GLU A 49 11.26 -17.34 15.97
CA GLU A 49 11.51 -18.71 15.51
C GLU A 49 10.81 -18.97 14.16
N PRO A 50 11.46 -19.64 13.18
CA PRO A 50 10.89 -19.88 11.85
C PRO A 50 9.46 -20.45 11.88
N GLN A 51 9.23 -21.42 12.77
CA GLN A 51 7.95 -22.11 12.96
C GLN A 51 6.75 -21.21 13.32
N VAL A 52 6.98 -20.00 13.84
CA VAL A 52 5.89 -19.07 14.19
C VAL A 52 5.77 -17.89 13.22
N ARG A 53 6.75 -17.67 12.33
CA ARG A 53 6.81 -16.47 11.47
C ARG A 53 5.60 -16.33 10.55
N PHE A 54 5.14 -17.45 9.98
CA PHE A 54 3.96 -17.44 9.11
C PHE A 54 2.70 -17.00 9.87
N HIS A 55 2.44 -17.57 11.05
CA HIS A 55 1.28 -17.20 11.85
C HIS A 55 1.37 -15.75 12.35
N LEU A 56 2.56 -15.33 12.77
CA LEU A 56 2.81 -13.96 13.20
C LEU A 56 2.61 -12.96 12.05
N TYR A 57 3.08 -13.27 10.85
CA TYR A 57 2.83 -12.45 9.66
C TYR A 57 1.33 -12.22 9.41
N LEU A 58 0.50 -13.27 9.50
CA LEU A 58 -0.94 -13.14 9.32
C LEU A 58 -1.58 -12.25 10.40
N TYR A 59 -1.10 -12.37 11.64
CA TYR A 59 -1.55 -11.53 12.75
C TYR A 59 -1.18 -10.05 12.55
N GLU A 60 0.07 -9.78 12.18
CA GLU A 60 0.54 -8.41 11.89
C GLU A 60 -0.25 -7.81 10.71
N TRP A 61 -0.55 -8.59 9.66
CA TRP A 61 -1.38 -8.14 8.54
C TRP A 61 -2.80 -7.80 8.98
N GLU A 62 -3.46 -8.67 9.72
CA GLU A 62 -4.83 -8.45 10.21
C GLU A 62 -4.90 -7.20 11.12
N SER A 63 -3.91 -7.00 11.98
CA SER A 63 -3.79 -5.81 12.83
C SER A 63 -3.58 -4.54 12.00
N TYR A 64 -2.61 -4.58 11.08
CA TYR A 64 -2.29 -3.46 10.20
C TYR A 64 -3.44 -3.08 9.28
N ASN A 65 -4.14 -4.05 8.72
CA ASN A 65 -5.31 -3.83 7.86
C ASN A 65 -6.47 -3.19 8.63
N LYS A 66 -6.67 -3.53 9.91
CA LYS A 66 -7.63 -2.83 10.79
C LYS A 66 -7.22 -1.38 11.04
N MET A 67 -5.94 -1.12 11.27
CA MET A 67 -5.43 0.25 11.38
C MET A 67 -5.68 1.04 10.10
N ALA A 68 -5.41 0.44 8.92
CA ALA A 68 -5.66 1.05 7.62
C ALA A 68 -7.13 1.43 7.43
N ALA A 69 -8.06 0.54 7.81
CA ALA A 69 -9.50 0.81 7.74
C ALA A 69 -9.91 1.98 8.65
N ASN A 70 -9.40 2.02 9.89
CA ASN A 70 -9.69 3.09 10.84
C ASN A 70 -9.15 4.45 10.35
N VAL A 71 -7.91 4.49 9.88
CA VAL A 71 -7.32 5.73 9.33
C VAL A 71 -8.05 6.14 8.06
N GLY A 72 -8.43 5.19 7.21
CA GLY A 72 -9.27 5.43 6.03
C GLY A 72 -10.63 6.03 6.36
N PHE A 73 -11.25 5.63 7.47
CA PHE A 73 -12.50 6.21 7.97
C PHE A 73 -12.31 7.65 8.43
N VAL A 74 -11.27 7.90 9.25
CA VAL A 74 -10.92 9.26 9.72
C VAL A 74 -10.62 10.20 8.56
N LEU A 75 -9.94 9.70 7.52
CA LEU A 75 -9.56 10.44 6.32
C LEU A 75 -10.54 10.24 5.15
N SER A 76 -11.79 9.85 5.42
CA SER A 76 -12.81 9.61 4.39
C SER A 76 -13.02 10.81 3.48
N HIS A 77 -13.09 12.01 4.06
CA HIS A 77 -13.22 13.25 3.29
C HIS A 77 -12.05 13.47 2.32
N MET A 78 -10.82 13.15 2.74
CA MET A 78 -9.63 13.26 1.90
C MET A 78 -9.66 12.22 0.75
N ASN A 79 -10.15 11.01 1.02
CA ASN A 79 -10.36 10.01 -0.03
C ASN A 79 -11.32 10.56 -1.10
N GLU A 80 -12.52 10.98 -0.68
CA GLU A 80 -13.61 11.37 -1.57
C GLU A 80 -13.32 12.67 -2.35
N GLN A 81 -12.73 13.66 -1.68
CA GLN A 81 -12.58 15.00 -2.26
C GLN A 81 -11.24 15.23 -2.93
N TRP A 82 -10.17 14.57 -2.46
CA TRP A 82 -8.84 14.82 -2.99
C TRP A 82 -8.28 13.63 -3.74
N ALA A 83 -8.17 12.45 -3.11
CA ALA A 83 -7.58 11.28 -3.76
C ALA A 83 -8.35 10.86 -5.02
N GLU A 84 -9.69 10.83 -4.97
CA GLU A 84 -10.53 10.54 -6.14
C GLU A 84 -10.33 11.53 -7.30
N ARG A 85 -10.03 12.81 -7.00
CA ARG A 85 -9.69 13.79 -8.05
C ARG A 85 -8.34 13.47 -8.68
N GLN A 86 -7.35 13.06 -7.89
CA GLN A 86 -6.04 12.63 -8.40
C GLN A 86 -6.18 11.38 -9.29
N ILE A 87 -6.98 10.41 -8.87
CA ILE A 87 -7.28 9.19 -9.64
C ILE A 87 -7.91 9.55 -10.98
N ARG A 88 -8.98 10.37 -10.98
CA ARG A 88 -9.62 10.87 -12.21
C ARG A 88 -8.69 11.75 -13.05
N ALA A 89 -7.70 12.38 -12.40
CA ALA A 89 -6.66 13.13 -13.09
C ALA A 89 -5.71 12.22 -13.87
N GLY A 90 -5.62 10.93 -13.54
CA GLY A 90 -4.66 9.98 -14.11
C GLY A 90 -3.41 9.81 -13.23
N ILE A 91 -3.44 10.28 -11.98
CA ILE A 91 -2.28 10.29 -11.07
C ILE A 91 -2.32 9.04 -10.18
N ARG A 92 -1.31 8.18 -10.32
CA ARG A 92 -1.23 6.89 -9.61
C ARG A 92 -0.75 7.01 -8.17
N TRP A 93 0.09 8.00 -7.88
CA TRP A 93 0.82 8.14 -6.61
C TRP A 93 -0.06 8.46 -5.39
N PHE A 94 -1.32 8.84 -5.63
CA PHE A 94 -2.27 9.22 -4.59
C PHE A 94 -3.52 8.33 -4.64
N PRO A 95 -3.39 7.03 -4.31
CA PRO A 95 -4.54 6.15 -4.18
C PRO A 95 -5.38 6.54 -2.96
N VAL A 96 -6.55 5.93 -2.78
CA VAL A 96 -7.27 6.04 -1.49
C VAL A 96 -6.46 5.44 -0.35
N ILE A 97 -6.70 5.90 0.87
CA ILE A 97 -5.88 5.58 2.06
C ILE A 97 -5.72 4.08 2.30
N HIS A 98 -6.78 3.27 2.16
CA HIS A 98 -6.63 1.82 2.35
C HIS A 98 -5.65 1.19 1.34
N THR A 99 -5.78 1.54 0.06
CA THR A 99 -4.83 1.09 -0.98
C THR A 99 -3.42 1.66 -0.75
N PHE A 100 -3.29 2.88 -0.23
CA PHE A 100 -2.00 3.41 0.18
C PHE A 100 -1.33 2.54 1.24
N TYR A 101 -2.06 2.13 2.29
CA TYR A 101 -1.53 1.20 3.30
C TYR A 101 -1.12 -0.15 2.69
N CYS A 102 -1.89 -0.66 1.71
CA CYS A 102 -1.52 -1.88 0.99
C CYS A 102 -0.17 -1.72 0.25
N LEU A 103 0.08 -0.58 -0.39
CA LEU A 103 1.37 -0.28 -1.02
C LEU A 103 2.50 -0.24 0.02
N GLN A 104 2.29 0.45 1.14
CA GLN A 104 3.33 0.54 2.19
C GLN A 104 3.65 -0.84 2.77
N TRP A 105 2.64 -1.69 3.00
CA TRP A 105 2.83 -3.08 3.43
C TRP A 105 3.70 -3.86 2.45
N HIS A 106 3.36 -3.78 1.16
CA HIS A 106 4.14 -4.41 0.10
C HIS A 106 5.60 -3.94 0.14
N ASP A 107 5.81 -2.62 0.06
CA ASP A 107 7.13 -2.03 -0.17
C ASP A 107 8.07 -2.18 1.03
N HIS A 108 7.56 -2.08 2.27
CA HIS A 108 8.40 -1.96 3.46
C HIS A 108 8.44 -3.21 4.35
N LEU A 109 7.39 -4.04 4.34
CA LEU A 109 7.33 -5.25 5.15
C LEU A 109 7.43 -6.51 4.29
N TRP A 110 6.54 -6.66 3.31
CA TRP A 110 6.43 -7.89 2.54
C TRP A 110 7.71 -8.22 1.79
N THR A 111 8.30 -7.23 1.08
CA THR A 111 9.58 -7.38 0.36
C THR A 111 10.71 -7.96 1.21
N LYS A 112 10.68 -7.75 2.53
CA LYS A 112 11.68 -8.24 3.47
C LYS A 112 11.38 -9.62 4.02
N VAL A 113 10.12 -9.87 4.39
CA VAL A 113 9.73 -11.10 5.09
C VAL A 113 9.27 -12.21 4.14
N ARG A 114 8.96 -11.88 2.88
CA ARG A 114 8.35 -12.77 1.87
C ARG A 114 8.97 -14.15 1.87
N ASP A 115 10.28 -14.25 1.62
CA ASP A 115 10.92 -15.55 1.40
C ASP A 115 10.85 -16.43 2.66
N SER A 116 11.04 -15.82 3.83
CA SER A 116 10.91 -16.47 5.14
C SER A 116 9.46 -16.92 5.39
N VAL A 117 8.48 -16.04 5.16
CA VAL A 117 7.06 -16.35 5.38
C VAL A 117 6.57 -17.44 4.43
N VAL A 118 6.89 -17.34 3.14
CA VAL A 118 6.52 -18.31 2.11
C VAL A 118 7.16 -19.67 2.39
N MET A 119 8.43 -19.70 2.79
CA MET A 119 9.09 -20.96 3.18
C MET A 119 8.38 -21.62 4.38
N ASN A 120 8.11 -20.85 5.45
CA ASN A 120 7.45 -21.38 6.65
C ASN A 120 6.00 -21.82 6.38
N ALA A 121 5.28 -21.09 5.52
CA ALA A 121 3.96 -21.48 5.05
C ALA A 121 4.00 -22.76 4.20
N GLY A 122 5.02 -22.90 3.33
CA GLY A 122 5.27 -24.10 2.55
C GLY A 122 5.53 -25.31 3.43
N GLN A 123 6.28 -25.16 4.53
CA GLN A 123 6.48 -26.22 5.51
C GLN A 123 5.16 -26.70 6.13
N VAL A 124 4.19 -25.81 6.36
CA VAL A 124 2.84 -26.21 6.82
C VAL A 124 2.15 -27.09 5.79
N ILE A 125 2.23 -26.71 4.51
CA ILE A 125 1.59 -27.43 3.40
C ILE A 125 2.22 -28.81 3.18
N HIS A 126 3.54 -28.93 3.32
CA HIS A 126 4.28 -30.17 3.03
C HIS A 126 4.50 -31.06 4.26
N LYS A 127 4.03 -30.66 5.45
CA LYS A 127 4.28 -31.41 6.69
C LYS A 127 3.66 -32.81 6.69
N ASP A 128 2.45 -32.94 6.16
CA ASP A 128 1.68 -34.19 6.07
C ASP A 128 0.56 -34.08 5.02
N ASN A 129 -0.16 -35.17 4.75
CA ASN A 129 -1.27 -35.20 3.79
C ASN A 129 -2.39 -34.19 4.09
N ASN A 130 -2.50 -33.72 5.34
CA ASN A 130 -3.48 -32.73 5.77
C ASN A 130 -2.91 -31.30 5.80
N GLY A 131 -1.66 -31.09 5.40
CA GLY A 131 -0.97 -29.80 5.38
C GLY A 131 -1.74 -28.69 4.65
N PRO A 132 -2.25 -28.92 3.41
CA PRO A 132 -3.06 -27.93 2.71
C PRO A 132 -4.31 -27.51 3.49
N VAL A 133 -5.01 -28.47 4.13
CA VAL A 133 -6.20 -28.19 4.93
C VAL A 133 -5.85 -27.41 6.19
N LYS A 134 -4.71 -27.71 6.82
CA LYS A 134 -4.20 -26.95 7.98
C LYS A 134 -3.86 -25.52 7.60
N PHE A 135 -3.18 -25.31 6.47
CA PHE A 135 -2.92 -23.98 5.93
C PHE A 135 -4.22 -23.21 5.73
N ASP A 136 -5.20 -23.79 5.03
CA ASP A 136 -6.48 -23.14 4.77
C ASP A 136 -7.20 -22.77 6.08
N ASN A 137 -7.17 -23.65 7.09
CA ASN A 137 -7.77 -23.38 8.39
C ASN A 137 -7.08 -22.24 9.14
N ILE A 138 -5.75 -22.17 9.06
CA ILE A 138 -4.98 -21.05 9.64
C ILE A 138 -5.39 -19.74 8.96
N VAL A 139 -5.33 -19.69 7.62
CA VAL A 139 -5.66 -18.48 6.85
C VAL A 139 -7.11 -18.05 7.04
N LYS A 140 -8.06 -18.99 7.11
CA LYS A 140 -9.48 -18.69 7.41
C LYS A 140 -9.70 -18.02 8.76
N GLY A 141 -8.77 -18.17 9.70
CA GLY A 141 -8.76 -17.47 10.98
C GLY A 141 -8.50 -15.97 10.87
N PHE A 142 -8.03 -15.48 9.71
CA PHE A 142 -7.70 -14.08 9.45
C PHE A 142 -8.63 -13.51 8.36
N PRO A 143 -9.73 -12.83 8.72
CA PRO A 143 -10.70 -12.31 7.77
C PRO A 143 -10.12 -11.45 6.66
N SER A 144 -9.07 -10.66 6.93
CA SER A 144 -8.42 -9.81 5.93
C SER A 144 -7.69 -10.59 4.83
N MET A 145 -7.49 -11.89 4.98
CA MET A 145 -6.89 -12.75 3.97
C MET A 145 -7.90 -13.22 2.92
N LYS A 146 -9.20 -13.01 3.15
CA LYS A 146 -10.24 -13.41 2.21
C LYS A 146 -10.26 -12.45 1.02
N VAL A 147 -9.68 -12.89 -0.09
CA VAL A 147 -9.83 -12.26 -1.41
C VAL A 147 -10.74 -13.15 -2.23
N ASP A 148 -11.70 -12.55 -2.93
CA ASP A 148 -12.78 -13.27 -3.61
C ASP A 148 -12.26 -14.45 -4.46
N GLY A 149 -12.50 -15.66 -3.94
CA GLY A 149 -12.92 -16.85 -4.69
C GLY A 149 -11.95 -17.53 -5.67
N LYS A 150 -10.69 -17.09 -5.83
CA LYS A 150 -9.83 -17.70 -6.86
C LYS A 150 -9.21 -19.04 -6.49
N TRP A 151 -9.02 -19.32 -5.20
CA TRP A 151 -8.20 -20.45 -4.76
C TRP A 151 -9.06 -21.64 -4.33
N THR A 152 -9.13 -22.66 -5.18
CA THR A 152 -9.84 -23.92 -4.88
C THR A 152 -9.02 -24.86 -4.00
N LYS A 153 -7.69 -24.82 -4.10
CA LYS A 153 -6.77 -25.58 -3.24
C LYS A 153 -5.39 -24.92 -3.20
N VAL A 154 -4.81 -24.77 -2.01
CA VAL A 154 -3.42 -24.29 -1.84
C VAL A 154 -2.40 -25.35 -2.27
N ASN A 155 -1.33 -24.91 -2.93
CA ASN A 155 -0.14 -25.68 -3.25
C ASN A 155 1.09 -24.76 -3.32
N GLN A 156 2.28 -25.32 -3.56
CA GLN A 156 3.51 -24.53 -3.60
C GLN A 156 3.52 -23.45 -4.70
N ALA A 157 2.84 -23.69 -5.82
CA ALA A 157 2.86 -22.80 -6.97
C ALA A 157 2.00 -21.55 -6.78
N ASN A 158 0.87 -21.66 -6.05
CA ASN A 158 -0.02 -20.53 -5.78
C ASN A 158 0.15 -19.92 -4.38
N LEU A 159 1.03 -20.47 -3.53
CA LEU A 159 1.23 -20.01 -2.16
C LEU A 159 1.60 -18.52 -2.07
N LEU A 160 2.54 -18.08 -2.92
CA LEU A 160 2.95 -16.69 -2.96
C LEU A 160 1.76 -15.78 -3.30
N GLU A 161 1.04 -16.12 -4.37
CA GLU A 161 -0.12 -15.36 -4.83
C GLU A 161 -1.23 -15.29 -3.78
N ILE A 162 -1.48 -16.38 -3.05
CA ILE A 162 -2.46 -16.42 -1.95
C ILE A 162 -2.08 -15.43 -0.83
N LEU A 163 -0.79 -15.38 -0.47
CA LEU A 163 -0.30 -14.52 0.61
C LEU A 163 -0.21 -13.04 0.19
N GLU A 164 -0.04 -12.78 -1.10
CA GLU A 164 0.02 -11.43 -1.67
C GLU A 164 -1.34 -10.84 -2.03
N ALA A 165 -2.32 -11.70 -2.35
CA ALA A 165 -3.65 -11.29 -2.82
C ALA A 165 -4.30 -10.18 -1.96
N PRO A 166 -4.23 -10.21 -0.61
CA PRO A 166 -4.93 -9.24 0.24
C PRO A 166 -4.54 -7.78 -0.01
N PHE A 167 -3.28 -7.52 -0.35
CA PHE A 167 -2.80 -6.16 -0.64
C PHE A 167 -2.62 -5.92 -2.14
N THR A 168 -2.28 -6.93 -2.94
CA THR A 168 -2.13 -6.75 -4.39
C THR A 168 -3.45 -6.53 -5.10
N SER A 169 -4.56 -7.13 -4.63
CA SER A 169 -5.88 -6.93 -5.22
C SER A 169 -6.34 -5.46 -5.17
N PRO A 170 -6.33 -4.78 -4.01
CA PRO A 170 -6.59 -3.33 -3.93
C PRO A 170 -5.65 -2.47 -4.79
N ILE A 171 -4.35 -2.82 -4.85
CA ILE A 171 -3.35 -2.09 -5.65
C ILE A 171 -3.68 -2.20 -7.15
N ASN A 172 -3.94 -3.42 -7.61
CA ASN A 172 -4.25 -3.69 -9.01
C ASN A 172 -5.57 -3.02 -9.43
N LEU A 173 -6.57 -3.02 -8.56
CA LEU A 173 -7.83 -2.32 -8.80
C LEU A 173 -7.61 -0.81 -8.94
N HIS A 174 -6.78 -0.20 -8.08
CA HIS A 174 -6.43 1.22 -8.21
C HIS A 174 -5.72 1.52 -9.53
N ASN A 175 -4.72 0.74 -9.90
CA ASN A 175 -4.00 0.93 -11.16
C ASN A 175 -4.95 0.83 -12.36
N ALA A 176 -5.80 -0.20 -12.40
CA ALA A 176 -6.81 -0.36 -13.45
C ALA A 176 -7.80 0.82 -13.52
N ARG A 177 -8.22 1.36 -12.37
CA ARG A 177 -9.07 2.56 -12.31
C ARG A 177 -8.37 3.79 -12.90
N VAL A 178 -7.09 3.98 -12.58
CA VAL A 178 -6.31 5.11 -13.11
C VAL A 178 -6.11 4.98 -14.62
N ASP A 179 -5.75 3.78 -15.10
CA ASP A 179 -5.57 3.48 -16.52
C ASP A 179 -6.85 3.77 -17.32
N HIS A 180 -8.00 3.35 -16.80
CA HIS A 180 -9.30 3.64 -17.39
C HIS A 180 -9.55 5.15 -17.62
N TYR A 181 -9.21 6.00 -16.64
CA TYR A 181 -9.37 7.46 -16.79
C TYR A 181 -8.36 8.07 -17.76
N ILE A 182 -7.14 7.52 -17.83
CA ILE A 182 -6.14 7.95 -18.81
C ILE A 182 -6.66 7.65 -20.23
N ASP A 183 -7.17 6.44 -20.47
CA ASP A 183 -7.69 6.01 -21.76
C ASP A 183 -8.91 6.82 -22.21
N GLN A 184 -9.83 7.14 -21.29
CA GLN A 184 -10.97 8.02 -21.57
C GLN A 184 -10.52 9.41 -22.04
N LYS A 185 -9.52 10.00 -21.36
CA LYS A 185 -9.00 11.32 -21.73
C LYS A 185 -8.29 11.32 -23.08
N ASN A 186 -7.52 10.27 -23.36
CA ASN A 186 -6.83 10.12 -24.63
C ASN A 186 -7.84 9.97 -25.78
N SER A 187 -8.87 9.15 -25.59
CA SER A 187 -9.95 8.97 -26.57
C SER A 187 -10.70 10.27 -26.86
N ALA A 188 -11.03 11.06 -25.82
CA ALA A 188 -11.70 12.35 -25.98
C ALA A 188 -10.87 13.41 -26.71
N ARG A 189 -9.54 13.28 -26.71
CA ARG A 189 -8.62 14.19 -27.43
C ARG A 189 -8.51 13.86 -28.92
N ILE A 190 -8.67 12.59 -29.31
CA ILE A 190 -8.56 12.15 -30.71
C ILE A 190 -9.80 12.55 -31.53
N VAL A 191 -10.95 12.72 -30.87
CA VAL A 191 -12.24 13.08 -31.50
C VAL A 191 -12.39 14.60 -31.70
N ARG A 192 -11.45 15.42 -31.22
CA ARG A 192 -11.43 16.89 -31.39
C ARG A 192 -10.37 17.31 -32.40
#